data_AF-A0A9N9MFB3-F1
#
_entry.id   AF-A0A9N9MFB3-F1
#
_cell.length_a   1.000
_cell.length_b   1.000
_cell.length_c   1.000
_cell.angle_alpha   90.00
_cell.angle_beta   90.00
_cell.angle_gamma   90.00
#
_symmetry.space_group_name_H-M   'P 1'
#
loop_
_entity.id
_entity.type
_entity.pdbx_description
1 polymer ?
#
loop_
_entity_poly.entity_id
_entity_poly.type
_entity_poly.pdbx_seq_one_letter_code
_entity_poly.pdbx_strand_id
1 'polypeptide(L)'
;MSKILIIAVILVSTYAIHIVDHHAYPKYEFKYGVEDPHTGDRKERIEVRDGDVVKQEYAWGEKDREVRVSKIDAHDVPVHIAIKGHHY
;
A
#
# COMPACT_ATOMS: atom_id res chain seq x y z
N MET A 1 -37.36 -21.33 -41.01
CA MET A 1 -37.05 -19.91 -40.72
C MET A 1 -36.83 -19.64 -39.22
N SER A 2 -37.72 -20.04 -38.30
CA SER A 2 -37.55 -19.79 -36.85
C SER A 2 -36.30 -20.43 -36.19
N LYS A 3 -35.91 -21.66 -36.59
CA LYS A 3 -34.78 -22.39 -35.97
C LYS A 3 -33.40 -21.76 -36.19
N ILE A 4 -33.19 -21.10 -37.34
CA ILE A 4 -31.91 -20.46 -37.69
C ILE A 4 -31.71 -19.19 -36.86
N LEU A 5 -32.80 -18.46 -36.59
CA LEU A 5 -32.78 -17.27 -35.74
C LEU A 5 -32.40 -17.63 -34.30
N ILE A 6 -32.94 -18.73 -33.76
CA ILE A 6 -32.65 -19.20 -32.40
C ILE A 6 -31.18 -19.60 -32.25
N ILE A 7 -30.60 -20.28 -33.24
CA ILE A 7 -29.19 -20.68 -33.21
C ILE A 7 -28.27 -19.45 -33.29
N ALA A 8 -28.61 -18.46 -34.12
CA ALA A 8 -27.86 -17.21 -34.20
C ALA A 8 -27.87 -16.42 -32.88
N VAL A 9 -29.02 -16.40 -32.18
CA VAL A 9 -29.16 -15.74 -30.88
C VAL A 9 -28.33 -16.46 -29.80
N ILE A 10 -28.32 -17.78 -29.78
CA ILE A 10 -27.51 -18.57 -28.84
C ILE A 10 -26.01 -18.32 -29.08
N LEU A 11 -25.55 -18.30 -30.33
CA LEU A 11 -24.16 -18.02 -30.69
C LEU A 11 -23.71 -16.62 -30.27
N VAL A 12 -24.54 -15.59 -30.49
CA VAL A 12 -24.25 -14.21 -30.06
C VAL A 12 -24.18 -14.10 -28.53
N SER A 13 -25.10 -14.77 -27.82
CA SER A 13 -25.11 -14.78 -26.35
C SER A 13 -23.87 -15.46 -25.75
N THR A 14 -23.38 -16.54 -26.35
CA THR A 14 -22.14 -17.19 -25.88
C THR A 14 -20.87 -16.38 -26.19
N TYR A 15 -20.93 -15.49 -27.17
CA TYR A 15 -19.84 -14.57 -27.52
C TYR A 15 -19.75 -13.35 -26.60
N ALA A 16 -20.82 -13.03 -25.85
CA ALA A 16 -20.80 -12.03 -24.79
C ALA A 16 -20.03 -12.57 -23.57
N ILE A 17 -18.72 -12.62 -23.72
CA ILE A 17 -17.73 -13.06 -22.74
C ILE A 17 -17.79 -12.21 -21.48
N HIS A 18 -17.79 -12.88 -20.33
CA HIS A 18 -17.68 -12.28 -19.01
C HIS A 18 -16.31 -11.60 -18.85
N ILE A 19 -16.30 -10.27 -18.75
CA ILE A 19 -15.16 -9.53 -18.20
C ILE A 19 -15.21 -9.72 -16.69
N VAL A 20 -14.35 -10.60 -16.16
CA VAL A 20 -14.18 -10.75 -14.71
C VAL A 20 -13.15 -9.72 -14.25
N ASP A 21 -13.64 -8.64 -13.65
CA ASP A 21 -12.78 -7.61 -13.08
C ASP A 21 -12.12 -8.13 -11.80
N HIS A 22 -10.83 -8.49 -11.88
CA HIS A 22 -10.08 -9.02 -10.75
C HIS A 22 -9.58 -7.90 -9.85
N HIS A 23 -10.36 -7.59 -8.82
CA HIS A 23 -9.94 -6.70 -7.74
C HIS A 23 -9.26 -7.50 -6.63
N ALA A 24 -7.93 -7.45 -6.57
CA ALA A 24 -7.19 -8.01 -5.45
C ALA A 24 -7.15 -7.03 -4.27
N TYR A 25 -7.36 -7.53 -3.06
CA TYR A 25 -7.23 -6.74 -1.84
C TYR A 25 -5.77 -6.27 -1.65
N PRO A 26 -5.48 -4.95 -1.62
CA PRO A 26 -4.11 -4.46 -1.55
C PRO A 26 -3.55 -4.67 -0.13
N LYS A 27 -2.56 -5.55 -0.01
CA LYS A 27 -1.88 -5.85 1.25
C LYS A 27 -0.39 -6.08 1.02
N TYR A 28 0.44 -5.31 1.70
CA TYR A 28 1.89 -5.48 1.68
C TYR A 28 2.54 -4.94 2.95
N GLU A 29 3.77 -5.38 3.18
CA GLU A 29 4.65 -4.87 4.22
C GLU A 29 6.06 -4.81 3.64
N PHE A 30 6.77 -3.71 3.88
CA PHE A 30 8.19 -3.63 3.60
C PHE A 30 8.93 -2.83 4.66
N LYS A 31 10.20 -3.17 4.84
CA LYS A 31 11.12 -2.50 5.74
C LYS A 31 12.48 -2.39 5.05
N TYR A 32 13.09 -1.22 5.13
CA TYR A 32 14.47 -1.01 4.73
C TYR A 32 15.18 -0.04 5.67
N GLY A 33 16.50 -0.10 5.69
CA GLY A 33 17.32 0.81 6.47
C GLY A 33 18.73 0.94 5.89
N VAL A 34 19.40 2.01 6.26
CA VAL A 34 20.80 2.31 5.93
C VAL A 34 21.50 2.66 7.24
N GLU A 35 22.67 2.07 7.43
CA GLU A 35 23.55 2.34 8.57
C GLU A 35 24.94 2.64 8.04
N ASP A 36 25.49 3.80 8.41
CA ASP A 36 26.85 4.21 8.07
C ASP A 36 27.73 4.24 9.34
N PRO A 37 28.61 3.23 9.52
CA PRO A 37 29.50 3.17 10.67
C PRO A 37 30.50 4.32 10.78
N HIS A 38 30.82 5.02 9.69
CA HIS A 38 31.82 6.08 9.68
C HIS A 38 31.26 7.39 10.21
N THR A 39 29.99 7.68 9.91
CA THR A 39 29.28 8.88 10.37
C THR A 39 28.42 8.64 11.61
N GLY A 40 28.04 7.38 11.87
CA GLY A 40 27.07 7.03 12.90
C GLY A 40 25.63 7.40 12.52
N ASP A 41 25.37 7.63 11.23
CA ASP A 41 24.02 7.87 10.70
C ASP A 41 23.27 6.53 10.54
N ARG A 42 22.07 6.47 11.07
CA ARG A 42 21.14 5.34 10.91
C ARG A 42 19.80 5.86 10.44
N LYS A 43 19.26 5.28 9.38
CA LYS A 43 17.92 5.59 8.86
C LYS A 43 17.14 4.31 8.66
N GLU A 44 15.87 4.30 9.04
CA GLU A 44 14.95 3.18 8.82
C GLU A 44 13.61 3.70 8.29
N ARG A 45 13.00 2.92 7.41
CA ARG A 45 11.62 3.14 6.94
C ARG A 45 10.85 1.83 6.96
N ILE A 46 9.62 1.91 7.45
CA ILE A 46 8.66 0.81 7.47
C ILE A 46 7.36 1.32 6.85
N GLU A 47 6.74 0.51 6.00
CA GLU A 47 5.40 0.76 5.49
C GLU A 47 4.59 -0.51 5.47
N VAL A 48 3.36 -0.41 5.99
CA VAL A 48 2.38 -1.49 6.00
C VAL A 48 1.11 -0.96 5.37
N ARG A 49 0.62 -1.67 4.36
CA ARG A 49 -0.69 -1.41 3.76
C ARG A 49 -1.63 -2.57 4.05
N ASP A 50 -2.81 -2.22 4.54
CA ASP A 50 -3.93 -3.14 4.71
C ASP A 50 -5.19 -2.46 4.14
N GLY A 51 -5.55 -2.80 2.90
CA GLY A 51 -6.70 -2.23 2.21
C GLY A 51 -6.51 -0.74 1.95
N ASP A 52 -7.36 0.08 2.55
CA ASP A 52 -7.38 1.54 2.42
C ASP A 52 -6.57 2.25 3.53
N VAL A 53 -5.91 1.48 4.39
CA VAL A 53 -5.08 2.01 5.47
C VAL A 53 -3.61 1.78 5.14
N VAL A 54 -2.83 2.86 5.15
CA VAL A 54 -1.36 2.83 5.04
C VAL A 54 -0.76 3.41 6.32
N LYS A 55 0.12 2.62 6.95
CA LYS A 55 0.91 3.04 8.12
C LYS A 55 2.36 3.16 7.69
N GLN A 56 2.98 4.30 7.96
CA GLN A 56 4.38 4.59 7.62
C GLN A 56 5.13 5.01 8.87
N GLU A 57 6.31 4.42 9.08
CA GLU A 57 7.25 4.84 10.12
C GLU A 57 8.57 5.22 9.46
N TYR A 58 9.12 6.35 9.89
CA TYR A 58 10.44 6.84 9.52
C TYR A 58 11.22 7.06 10.80
N ALA A 59 12.40 6.45 10.89
CA ALA A 59 13.34 6.73 11.95
C ALA A 59 14.65 7.20 11.33
N TRP A 60 15.24 8.22 11.91
CA TRP A 60 16.62 8.57 11.63
C TRP A 60 17.32 8.98 12.91
N GLY A 61 18.60 8.67 13.00
CA GLY A 61 19.42 9.08 14.10
C GLY A 61 20.85 9.33 13.69
N GLU A 62 21.45 10.30 14.35
CA GLU A 62 22.86 10.66 14.20
C GLU A 62 23.46 10.75 15.60
N LYS A 63 24.37 9.82 15.90
CA LYS A 63 25.11 9.72 17.17
C LYS A 63 24.20 9.64 18.41
N ASP A 64 23.78 10.79 18.95
CA ASP A 64 22.97 10.91 20.18
C ASP A 64 21.56 11.46 19.90
N ARG A 65 21.24 11.77 18.65
CA ARG A 65 19.93 12.32 18.26
C ARG A 65 19.15 11.23 17.54
N GLU A 66 17.98 10.85 18.05
CA GLU A 66 17.04 9.96 17.35
C GLU A 66 15.70 10.67 17.17
N VAL A 67 15.16 10.60 15.96
CA VAL A 67 13.82 11.06 15.63
C VAL A 67 13.04 9.90 15.03
N ARG A 68 11.81 9.72 15.50
CA ARG A 68 10.82 8.82 14.90
C ARG A 68 9.58 9.59 14.49
N VAL A 69 9.11 9.33 13.29
CA VAL A 69 7.88 9.89 12.73
C VAL A 69 6.98 8.73 12.33
N SER A 70 5.74 8.74 12.81
CA SER A 70 4.70 7.82 12.38
C SER A 70 3.60 8.58 11.65
N LYS A 71 3.20 8.10 10.47
CA LYS A 71 2.09 8.61 9.67
C LYS A 71 1.05 7.51 9.47
N ILE A 72 -0.22 7.86 9.65
CA ILE A 72 -1.36 7.01 9.29
C ILE A 72 -2.17 7.74 8.22
N ASP A 73 -2.39 7.06 7.10
CA ASP A 73 -3.18 7.50 5.96
C ASP A 73 -4.34 6.52 5.79
N ALA A 74 -5.57 7.01 5.85
CA ALA A 74 -6.77 6.20 5.74
C ALA A 74 -7.84 6.98 4.99
N HIS A 75 -8.64 6.28 4.18
CA HIS A 75 -9.71 6.90 3.41
C HIS A 75 -10.67 7.66 4.33
N ASP A 76 -10.95 8.92 4.00
CA ASP A 76 -11.87 9.82 4.72
C ASP A 76 -11.49 10.11 6.18
N VAL A 77 -10.23 9.88 6.55
CA VAL A 77 -9.66 10.26 7.85
C VAL A 77 -8.56 11.29 7.63
N PRO A 78 -8.51 12.39 8.43
CA PRO A 78 -7.37 13.29 8.40
C PRO A 78 -6.06 12.54 8.69
N VAL A 79 -5.03 12.86 7.91
CA VAL A 79 -3.69 12.28 8.11
C VAL A 79 -3.21 12.58 9.54
N HIS A 80 -2.85 11.53 10.28
CA HIS A 80 -2.28 11.67 11.62
C HIS A 80 -0.76 11.53 11.57
N ILE A 81 -0.04 12.49 12.15
CA ILE A 81 1.42 12.49 12.24
C ILE A 81 1.82 12.62 13.71
N ALA A 82 2.66 11.70 14.18
CA ALA A 82 3.29 11.79 15.50
C ALA A 82 4.81 11.81 15.36
N ILE A 83 5.46 12.75 16.05
CA ILE A 83 6.91 12.91 16.06
C ILE A 83 7.40 12.66 17.50
N LYS A 84 8.33 11.72 17.65
CA LYS A 84 9.05 11.48 18.90
C LYS A 84 10.51 11.84 18.68
N GLY A 85 10.97 12.91 19.34
CA GLY A 85 12.38 13.27 19.41
C GLY A 85 12.92 12.99 20.81
N HIS A 86 14.12 12.40 20.91
CA HIS A 86 14.88 12.39 22.15
C HIS A 86 15.79 13.63 22.17
N HIS A 87 15.48 14.59 23.04
CA HIS A 87 16.37 15.69 23.40
C HIS A 87 17.11 15.29 24.68
N TYR A 88 18.44 15.43 24.69
CA TYR A 88 19.22 15.51 25.91
C TYR A 88 19.27 16.96 26.40
#